data_AF-A0A1F9DCJ0-F1
#
_entry.id   AF-A0A1F9DCJ0-F1
#
_cell.length_a   1.000
_cell.length_b   1.000
_cell.length_c   1.000
_cell.angle_alpha   90.00
_cell.angle_beta   90.00
_cell.angle_gamma   90.00
#
_symmetry.space_group_name_H-M   'P 1'
#
loop_
_entity.id
_entity.type
_entity.pdbx_description
1 polymer ?
#
loop_
_entity_poly.entity_id
_entity_poly.type
_entity_poly.pdbx_seq_one_letter_code
_entity_poly.pdbx_strand_id
1 'polypeptide(L)'
;MHRSNRPGTSEIIADITVNLSGIPHREHCMTCHPQGNAAKLSGQSMVSLNHPAIVPHSIDDLGCTGCHLGEGMAGDLIISHGAIGLEARKVLAGENVQASCYGCHDLKPLSGAEKAWEGFQLFSTNACDTCHNVDGLSGGIFGPDLSTVGSSLGLRQIQAAINDPKADPENSIMPKFSLAPQQIKAISFLLKSRMKESPYETPMVKMFRMKKQMQTMVKGTVKFPVSAGDTLREKKCLACHRFQKEDGQIAPDLSYIAYMRDKKYISDFLHSPGKRIPGAIMPSINLTREEEEGIVRSLKEKNLENHPHGTNPKHLYMMLCQRCHAAQGNGLGMIQPNLANFPRAFWKNDEFFKRIPDERIIKSIEKGISGTSMPPYGELLGREAVNSLVDLLFREFIHTDRKDKNPTLILPQKPAGILAGEKTQRDFIRQCSSCHGIAGNGKGHEYLKYLPRPRDLTNRPYFLSLTDERIALSIFYGVSGTGMRPFASKISSESLWSFVNMIRELSKSNGDTSKSN
;
A
#
# COMPACT_ATOMS: atom_id res chain seq x y z
N MET A 1 13.41 -51.76 -21.54
CA MET A 1 12.58 -52.70 -22.32
C MET A 1 11.13 -52.33 -22.14
N HIS A 2 10.54 -51.75 -23.19
CA HIS A 2 9.09 -51.54 -23.29
C HIS A 2 8.35 -52.87 -23.10
N ARG A 3 7.34 -52.90 -22.22
CA ARG A 3 6.25 -53.86 -22.33
C ARG A 3 4.97 -53.11 -22.67
N SER A 4 4.50 -53.40 -23.87
CA SER A 4 3.28 -52.95 -24.52
C SER A 4 2.02 -53.35 -23.74
N ASN A 5 1.02 -52.47 -23.83
CA ASN A 5 -0.36 -52.65 -23.40
C ASN A 5 -0.93 -54.06 -23.66
N ARG A 6 -1.63 -54.60 -22.65
CA ARG A 6 -2.83 -55.41 -22.89
C ARG A 6 -4.05 -54.47 -22.82
N PRO A 7 -4.93 -54.44 -23.83
CA PRO A 7 -6.21 -53.77 -23.76
C PRO A 7 -7.21 -54.73 -23.13
N GLY A 8 -7.75 -54.41 -21.94
CA GLY A 8 -8.61 -55.35 -21.24
C GLY A 8 -9.11 -54.85 -19.89
N THR A 9 -9.81 -53.72 -19.93
CA THR A 9 -10.91 -53.19 -19.10
C THR A 9 -10.75 -51.68 -19.13
N SER A 10 -11.46 -50.97 -20.02
CA SER A 10 -11.70 -49.55 -19.74
C SER A 10 -12.50 -49.54 -18.45
N GLU A 11 -11.90 -49.16 -17.34
CA GLU A 11 -12.71 -48.70 -16.21
C GLU A 11 -13.55 -47.55 -16.77
N ILE A 12 -14.84 -47.81 -16.92
CA ILE A 12 -15.78 -46.84 -17.48
C ILE A 12 -15.82 -45.72 -16.45
N ILE A 13 -15.26 -44.56 -16.81
CA ILE A 13 -15.41 -43.35 -16.00
C ILE A 13 -16.86 -42.92 -16.13
N ALA A 14 -17.61 -43.02 -15.05
CA ALA A 14 -19.01 -42.64 -15.04
C ALA A 14 -19.10 -41.11 -14.93
N ASP A 15 -19.85 -40.49 -15.85
CA ASP A 15 -20.27 -39.10 -15.71
C ASP A 15 -21.30 -39.01 -14.58
N ILE A 16 -20.90 -38.48 -13.43
CA ILE A 16 -21.79 -38.24 -12.30
C ILE A 16 -22.18 -36.77 -12.32
N THR A 17 -23.47 -36.50 -12.23
CA THR A 17 -23.98 -35.13 -12.09
C THR A 17 -24.45 -34.93 -10.66
N VAL A 18 -23.80 -34.03 -9.95
CA VAL A 18 -24.16 -33.57 -8.60
C VAL A 18 -24.77 -32.18 -8.67
N ASN A 19 -25.44 -31.74 -7.62
CA ASN A 19 -26.16 -30.46 -7.61
C ASN A 19 -25.54 -29.48 -6.61
N LEU A 20 -24.59 -28.67 -7.08
CA LEU A 20 -23.96 -27.64 -6.27
C LEU A 20 -24.84 -26.39 -6.28
N SER A 21 -25.55 -26.13 -5.17
CA SER A 21 -26.38 -24.93 -4.99
C SER A 21 -27.49 -24.72 -6.04
N GLY A 22 -28.07 -25.81 -6.56
CA GLY A 22 -29.11 -25.75 -7.60
C GLY A 22 -28.58 -25.83 -9.03
N ILE A 23 -27.25 -25.94 -9.21
CA ILE A 23 -26.57 -26.02 -10.50
C ILE A 23 -26.02 -27.44 -10.71
N PRO A 24 -26.33 -28.11 -11.85
CA PRO A 24 -25.75 -29.40 -12.16
C PRO A 24 -24.26 -29.28 -12.46
N HIS A 25 -23.43 -29.95 -11.66
CA HIS A 25 -21.99 -30.06 -11.83
C HIS A 25 -21.61 -31.50 -12.17
N ARG A 26 -20.79 -31.68 -13.22
CA ARG A 26 -20.26 -33.01 -13.56
C ARG A 26 -18.97 -33.29 -12.82
N GLU A 27 -18.88 -34.45 -12.21
CA GLU A 27 -17.66 -34.98 -11.62
C GLU A 27 -17.46 -36.47 -11.87
N HIS A 28 -16.21 -36.89 -11.84
CA HIS A 28 -15.75 -38.27 -11.99
C HIS A 28 -15.14 -38.80 -10.70
N CYS A 29 -15.06 -37.97 -9.65
CA CYS A 29 -14.35 -38.30 -8.42
C CYS A 29 -14.82 -39.63 -7.81
N MET A 30 -16.13 -39.92 -7.79
CA MET A 30 -16.64 -41.17 -7.23
C MET A 30 -16.36 -42.42 -8.09
N THR A 31 -15.89 -42.25 -9.33
CA THR A 31 -15.37 -43.37 -10.14
C THR A 31 -14.09 -43.92 -9.51
N CYS A 32 -13.16 -43.03 -9.15
CA CYS A 32 -11.89 -43.40 -8.50
C CYS A 32 -12.04 -43.54 -6.97
N HIS A 33 -12.97 -42.81 -6.36
CA HIS A 33 -13.22 -42.72 -4.92
C HIS A 33 -14.66 -43.17 -4.57
N PRO A 34 -15.00 -44.46 -4.76
CA PRO A 34 -16.35 -44.95 -4.50
C PRO A 34 -16.72 -44.74 -3.03
N GLN A 35 -17.92 -44.20 -2.79
CA GLN A 35 -18.43 -43.84 -1.45
C GLN A 35 -17.59 -42.77 -0.71
N GLY A 36 -16.82 -41.95 -1.44
CA GLY A 36 -15.97 -40.91 -0.85
C GLY A 36 -14.68 -41.44 -0.20
N ASN A 37 -14.33 -42.71 -0.44
CA ASN A 37 -13.14 -43.35 0.11
C ASN A 37 -11.88 -43.03 -0.70
N ALA A 38 -10.73 -42.93 -0.04
CA ALA A 38 -9.44 -42.86 -0.73
C ALA A 38 -9.20 -44.10 -1.61
N ALA A 39 -8.80 -43.90 -2.86
CA ALA A 39 -8.40 -45.00 -3.74
C ALA A 39 -7.19 -45.72 -3.13
N LYS A 40 -7.26 -47.06 -3.01
CA LYS A 40 -6.13 -47.85 -2.51
C LYS A 40 -5.02 -47.91 -3.56
N LEU A 41 -4.09 -46.97 -3.50
CA LEU A 41 -2.79 -47.10 -4.15
C LEU A 41 -1.82 -47.72 -3.14
N SER A 42 -1.39 -48.96 -3.41
CA SER A 42 -0.17 -49.53 -2.82
C SER A 42 -0.16 -49.76 -1.30
N GLY A 43 -1.30 -50.11 -0.69
CA GLY A 43 -1.31 -50.74 0.64
C GLY A 43 -1.02 -49.86 1.86
N GLN A 44 -0.92 -48.53 1.72
CA GLN A 44 -0.89 -47.61 2.87
C GLN A 44 -2.10 -46.67 2.85
N SER A 45 -2.92 -46.76 3.90
CA SER A 45 -4.11 -45.92 4.10
C SER A 45 -3.68 -44.54 4.59
N MET A 46 -4.10 -43.49 3.88
CA MET A 46 -4.16 -42.15 4.45
C MET A 46 -5.63 -41.70 4.49
N VAL A 47 -6.15 -41.60 5.72
CA VAL A 47 -7.44 -41.03 6.13
C VAL A 47 -8.66 -41.97 6.10
N SER A 48 -9.51 -41.79 7.12
CA SER A 48 -10.61 -42.64 7.60
C SER A 48 -11.65 -43.03 6.55
N LEU A 49 -12.15 -44.27 6.67
CA LEU A 49 -13.10 -44.97 5.80
C LEU A 49 -14.53 -44.37 5.72
N ASN A 50 -14.81 -43.19 6.30
CA ASN A 50 -16.14 -42.57 6.29
C ASN A 50 -16.04 -41.03 6.30
N HIS A 51 -16.82 -40.36 5.44
CA HIS A 51 -16.94 -38.90 5.42
C HIS A 51 -17.72 -38.39 6.65
N PRO A 52 -17.30 -37.29 7.30
CA PRO A 52 -18.05 -36.71 8.42
C PRO A 52 -19.41 -36.17 7.95
N ALA A 53 -20.46 -36.28 8.78
CA ALA A 53 -21.75 -35.69 8.47
C ALA A 53 -21.67 -34.14 8.58
N ILE A 54 -21.78 -33.42 7.46
CA ILE A 54 -21.77 -31.94 7.41
C ILE A 54 -23.20 -31.46 7.19
N VAL A 55 -24.06 -31.58 8.22
CA VAL A 55 -25.49 -31.22 8.14
C VAL A 55 -25.67 -29.73 7.79
N PRO A 56 -26.57 -29.37 6.85
CA PRO A 56 -27.58 -30.21 6.18
C PRO A 56 -27.11 -30.88 4.88
N HIS A 57 -25.82 -30.80 4.55
CA HIS A 57 -25.29 -31.26 3.28
C HIS A 57 -25.03 -32.77 3.25
N SER A 58 -25.33 -33.40 2.12
CA SER A 58 -24.91 -34.76 1.79
C SER A 58 -23.87 -34.72 0.65
N ILE A 59 -23.04 -35.76 0.54
CA ILE A 59 -22.10 -35.91 -0.58
C ILE A 59 -22.87 -36.11 -1.89
N ASP A 60 -24.00 -36.79 -1.85
CA ASP A 60 -24.82 -37.07 -3.04
C ASP A 60 -25.37 -35.77 -3.66
N ASP A 61 -25.60 -34.75 -2.83
CA ASP A 61 -26.08 -33.45 -3.29
C ASP A 61 -24.92 -32.53 -3.75
N LEU A 62 -23.88 -32.33 -2.93
CA LEU A 62 -22.82 -31.34 -3.21
C LEU A 62 -21.66 -31.87 -4.07
N GLY A 63 -21.46 -33.18 -4.09
CA GLY A 63 -20.28 -33.81 -4.68
C GLY A 63 -18.95 -33.47 -3.99
N CYS A 64 -17.84 -33.97 -4.54
CA CYS A 64 -16.53 -33.83 -3.91
C CYS A 64 -15.95 -32.43 -4.12
N THR A 65 -16.13 -31.87 -5.32
CA THR A 65 -15.43 -30.65 -5.74
C THR A 65 -15.93 -29.38 -5.04
N GLY A 66 -17.16 -29.38 -4.52
CA GLY A 66 -17.71 -28.25 -3.75
C GLY A 66 -16.98 -28.01 -2.43
N CYS A 67 -16.59 -29.08 -1.74
CA CYS A 67 -15.85 -29.00 -0.47
C CYS A 67 -14.35 -29.08 -0.69
N HIS A 68 -13.92 -30.05 -1.49
CA HIS A 68 -12.52 -30.41 -1.62
C HIS A 68 -11.82 -29.72 -2.79
N LEU A 69 -12.50 -29.01 -3.69
CA LEU A 69 -11.94 -28.55 -4.97
C LEU A 69 -11.49 -29.73 -5.85
N GLY A 70 -10.67 -29.47 -6.87
CA GLY A 70 -10.31 -30.42 -7.91
C GLY A 70 -10.94 -30.09 -9.27
N GLU A 71 -10.49 -30.78 -10.30
CA GLU A 71 -11.06 -30.73 -11.64
C GLU A 71 -11.99 -31.93 -11.83
N GLY A 72 -13.27 -31.74 -11.51
CA GLY A 72 -14.24 -32.82 -11.41
C GLY A 72 -14.38 -33.66 -12.69
N MET A 73 -14.29 -33.06 -13.87
CA MET A 73 -14.45 -33.78 -15.16
C MET A 73 -13.13 -34.35 -15.72
N ALA A 74 -12.01 -34.15 -15.04
CA ALA A 74 -10.74 -34.63 -15.53
C ALA A 74 -10.58 -36.13 -15.20
N GLY A 75 -10.29 -36.94 -16.23
CA GLY A 75 -9.97 -38.36 -16.07
C GLY A 75 -8.49 -38.65 -15.75
N ASP A 76 -7.64 -37.63 -15.77
CA ASP A 76 -6.20 -37.75 -15.46
C ASP A 76 -5.92 -37.47 -13.98
N LEU A 77 -5.05 -38.26 -13.35
CA LEU A 77 -4.75 -38.18 -11.92
C LEU A 77 -4.18 -36.82 -11.50
N ILE A 78 -3.33 -36.20 -12.32
CA ILE A 78 -2.66 -34.94 -11.99
C ILE A 78 -3.61 -33.76 -12.20
N ILE A 79 -4.38 -33.79 -13.30
CA ILE A 79 -5.34 -32.75 -13.64
C ILE A 79 -6.53 -32.75 -12.66
N SER A 80 -7.13 -33.92 -12.39
CA SER A 80 -8.26 -34.10 -11.46
C SER A 80 -7.96 -33.57 -10.06
N HIS A 81 -6.73 -33.74 -9.58
CA HIS A 81 -6.31 -33.22 -8.28
C HIS A 81 -5.86 -31.75 -8.30
N GLY A 82 -5.94 -31.07 -9.44
CA GLY A 82 -5.62 -29.64 -9.57
C GLY A 82 -4.16 -29.32 -9.25
N ALA A 83 -3.24 -30.26 -9.50
CA ALA A 83 -1.83 -30.14 -9.15
C ALA A 83 -1.01 -29.30 -10.16
N ILE A 84 -1.64 -28.83 -11.24
CA ILE A 84 -1.00 -28.05 -12.31
C ILE A 84 -1.07 -26.55 -12.01
N GLY A 85 -0.07 -25.81 -12.48
CA GLY A 85 -0.03 -24.35 -12.40
C GLY A 85 0.15 -23.86 -10.97
N LEU A 86 -0.61 -22.82 -10.60
CA LEU A 86 -0.53 -22.20 -9.27
C LEU A 86 -1.40 -22.92 -8.22
N GLU A 87 -1.74 -24.20 -8.44
CA GLU A 87 -2.51 -25.03 -7.51
C GLU A 87 -3.88 -24.43 -7.11
N ALA A 88 -4.47 -23.60 -7.98
CA ALA A 88 -5.72 -22.91 -7.69
C ALA A 88 -6.92 -23.86 -7.54
N ARG A 89 -6.86 -25.04 -8.15
CA ARG A 89 -7.91 -26.05 -8.03
C ARG A 89 -7.44 -27.28 -7.27
N LYS A 90 -6.33 -27.17 -6.54
CA LYS A 90 -5.76 -28.30 -5.80
C LYS A 90 -6.73 -28.84 -4.77
N VAL A 91 -6.85 -30.16 -4.74
CA VAL A 91 -7.72 -30.86 -3.79
C VAL A 91 -7.28 -30.57 -2.35
N LEU A 92 -8.23 -30.10 -1.55
CA LEU A 92 -8.10 -29.74 -0.14
C LEU A 92 -8.33 -30.97 0.74
N ALA A 93 -7.55 -31.07 1.81
CA ALA A 93 -7.65 -32.15 2.78
C ALA A 93 -7.48 -31.64 4.22
N GLY A 94 -8.04 -32.38 5.18
CA GLY A 94 -8.01 -32.01 6.59
C GLY A 94 -8.61 -30.64 6.84
N GLU A 95 -7.94 -29.83 7.67
CA GLU A 95 -8.39 -28.47 7.99
C GLU A 95 -8.43 -27.51 6.79
N ASN A 96 -7.75 -27.82 5.69
CA ASN A 96 -7.74 -26.93 4.52
C ASN A 96 -9.12 -26.89 3.83
N VAL A 97 -10.00 -27.88 4.04
CA VAL A 97 -11.36 -27.91 3.48
C VAL A 97 -12.19 -26.70 3.91
N GLN A 98 -11.89 -26.13 5.08
CA GLN A 98 -12.56 -24.90 5.56
C GLN A 98 -12.40 -23.71 4.60
N ALA A 99 -11.37 -23.74 3.75
CA ALA A 99 -11.11 -22.72 2.75
C ALA A 99 -12.16 -22.67 1.62
N SER A 100 -13.08 -23.65 1.54
CA SER A 100 -14.16 -23.65 0.54
C SER A 100 -15.50 -23.15 1.09
N CYS A 101 -15.70 -23.19 2.42
CA CYS A 101 -17.03 -22.99 3.02
C CYS A 101 -17.69 -21.65 2.65
N TYR A 102 -16.92 -20.56 2.67
CA TYR A 102 -17.45 -19.22 2.34
C TYR A 102 -17.53 -18.92 0.84
N GLY A 103 -17.29 -19.91 -0.03
CA GLY A 103 -17.62 -19.81 -1.45
C GLY A 103 -19.14 -19.76 -1.66
N CYS A 104 -19.89 -20.52 -0.85
CA CYS A 104 -21.36 -20.58 -0.93
C CYS A 104 -22.05 -19.95 0.30
N HIS A 105 -21.39 -19.92 1.47
CA HIS A 105 -21.95 -19.34 2.69
C HIS A 105 -21.62 -17.85 2.86
N ASP A 106 -22.56 -17.11 3.46
CA ASP A 106 -22.31 -15.75 3.96
C ASP A 106 -21.17 -15.77 5.00
N LEU A 107 -20.39 -14.68 5.06
CA LEU A 107 -19.30 -14.51 6.03
C LEU A 107 -19.85 -14.23 7.44
N LYS A 108 -20.18 -15.32 8.14
CA LYS A 108 -20.63 -15.37 9.53
C LYS A 108 -19.97 -16.56 10.24
N PRO A 109 -19.92 -16.59 11.59
CA PRO A 109 -19.47 -17.78 12.32
C PRO A 109 -20.21 -19.02 11.84
N LEU A 110 -19.46 -20.04 11.42
CA LEU A 110 -20.00 -21.27 10.84
C LEU A 110 -19.26 -22.47 11.44
N SER A 111 -20.02 -23.44 11.96
CA SER A 111 -19.47 -24.69 12.49
C SER A 111 -18.76 -25.46 11.38
N GLY A 112 -17.53 -25.89 11.62
CA GLY A 112 -16.67 -26.54 10.64
C GLY A 112 -15.88 -25.59 9.74
N ALA A 113 -16.03 -24.26 9.90
CA ALA A 113 -15.26 -23.23 9.18
C ALA A 113 -14.58 -22.23 10.13
N GLU A 114 -14.31 -22.63 11.38
CA GLU A 114 -13.80 -21.77 12.43
C GLU A 114 -12.49 -21.07 12.06
N LYS A 115 -11.58 -21.76 11.35
CA LYS A 115 -10.31 -21.20 10.89
C LYS A 115 -10.47 -20.22 9.74
N ALA A 116 -11.42 -20.46 8.84
CA ALA A 116 -11.75 -19.50 7.80
C ALA A 116 -12.42 -18.25 8.40
N TRP A 117 -13.25 -18.41 9.43
CA TRP A 117 -13.83 -17.30 10.19
C TRP A 117 -12.77 -16.49 10.95
N GLU A 118 -11.85 -17.17 11.64
CA GLU A 118 -10.67 -16.55 12.27
C GLU A 118 -9.88 -15.74 11.23
N GLY A 119 -9.73 -16.27 10.02
CA GLY A 119 -9.12 -15.58 8.89
C GLY A 119 -9.80 -14.27 8.53
N PHE A 120 -11.13 -14.23 8.52
CA PHE A 120 -11.91 -12.99 8.33
C PHE A 120 -11.64 -11.96 9.43
N GLN A 121 -11.64 -12.39 10.68
CA GLN A 121 -11.36 -11.50 11.81
C GLN A 121 -9.94 -10.95 11.73
N LEU A 122 -8.95 -11.80 11.42
CA LEU A 122 -7.56 -11.40 11.24
C LEU A 122 -7.37 -10.45 10.05
N PHE A 123 -8.06 -10.70 8.93
CA PHE A 123 -8.01 -9.83 7.75
C PHE A 123 -8.48 -8.40 8.08
N SER A 124 -9.56 -8.25 8.86
CA SER A 124 -10.06 -6.93 9.27
C SER A 124 -9.24 -6.29 10.38
N THR A 125 -8.81 -7.05 11.39
CA THR A 125 -8.04 -6.52 12.53
C THR A 125 -6.61 -6.13 12.16
N ASN A 126 -6.01 -6.80 11.18
CA ASN A 126 -4.72 -6.40 10.59
C ASN A 126 -4.88 -5.41 9.42
N ALA A 127 -6.09 -4.87 9.24
CA ALA A 127 -6.43 -3.82 8.28
C ALA A 127 -6.08 -4.14 6.81
N CYS A 128 -6.05 -5.43 6.43
CA CYS A 128 -5.85 -5.82 5.05
C CYS A 128 -6.93 -5.22 4.13
N ASP A 129 -8.13 -5.01 4.68
CA ASP A 129 -9.29 -4.37 4.05
C ASP A 129 -9.11 -2.88 3.74
N THR A 130 -8.13 -2.22 4.33
CA THR A 130 -7.82 -0.82 4.04
C THR A 130 -7.10 -0.67 2.70
N CYS A 131 -6.26 -1.63 2.35
CA CYS A 131 -5.53 -1.64 1.09
C CYS A 131 -6.24 -2.47 0.02
N HIS A 132 -6.76 -3.64 0.36
CA HIS A 132 -7.32 -4.58 -0.61
C HIS A 132 -8.85 -4.51 -0.70
N ASN A 133 -9.36 -4.53 -1.93
CA ASN A 133 -10.78 -4.79 -2.21
C ASN A 133 -11.09 -6.27 -2.04
N VAL A 134 -12.22 -6.57 -1.39
CA VAL A 134 -12.83 -7.90 -1.37
C VAL A 134 -14.33 -7.70 -1.46
N ASP A 135 -14.93 -8.17 -2.55
CA ASP A 135 -16.35 -8.03 -2.85
C ASP A 135 -17.22 -8.46 -1.67
N GLY A 136 -18.12 -7.56 -1.26
CA GLY A 136 -19.02 -7.77 -0.14
C GLY A 136 -18.37 -7.61 1.25
N LEU A 137 -17.08 -7.27 1.33
CA LEU A 137 -16.36 -7.07 2.59
C LEU A 137 -15.68 -5.71 2.71
N SER A 138 -14.88 -5.32 1.72
CA SER A 138 -13.97 -4.17 1.82
C SER A 138 -13.75 -3.50 0.48
N GLY A 139 -13.51 -2.17 0.49
CA GLY A 139 -13.34 -1.34 -0.70
C GLY A 139 -11.94 -0.73 -0.84
N GLY A 140 -10.89 -1.36 -0.30
CA GLY A 140 -9.53 -0.86 -0.39
C GLY A 140 -9.06 -0.71 -1.85
N ILE A 141 -8.37 0.38 -2.17
CA ILE A 141 -7.95 0.73 -3.55
C ILE A 141 -6.44 0.74 -3.77
N PHE A 142 -5.66 0.42 -2.73
CA PHE A 142 -4.20 0.55 -2.76
C PHE A 142 -3.50 -0.76 -3.16
N GLY A 143 -4.06 -1.90 -2.74
CA GLY A 143 -3.62 -3.24 -3.13
C GLY A 143 -4.47 -3.80 -4.28
N PRO A 144 -4.03 -4.89 -4.92
CA PRO A 144 -4.84 -5.60 -5.92
C PRO A 144 -6.16 -6.09 -5.33
N ASP A 145 -7.17 -6.18 -6.19
CA ASP A 145 -8.46 -6.77 -5.84
C ASP A 145 -8.32 -8.25 -5.52
N LEU A 146 -8.77 -8.66 -4.34
CA LEU A 146 -8.70 -10.03 -3.84
C LEU A 146 -10.04 -10.77 -3.92
N SER A 147 -11.07 -10.18 -4.51
CA SER A 147 -12.43 -10.74 -4.64
C SER A 147 -12.48 -12.10 -5.34
N THR A 148 -11.51 -12.37 -6.21
CA THR A 148 -11.41 -13.61 -6.98
C THR A 148 -10.05 -14.31 -6.83
N VAL A 149 -9.24 -13.90 -5.84
CA VAL A 149 -7.87 -14.41 -5.68
C VAL A 149 -7.83 -15.92 -5.49
N GLY A 150 -8.86 -16.49 -4.85
CA GLY A 150 -9.02 -17.92 -4.64
C GLY A 150 -9.22 -18.71 -5.93
N SER A 151 -9.73 -18.09 -7.00
CA SER A 151 -9.84 -18.72 -8.33
C SER A 151 -8.49 -18.83 -9.04
N SER A 152 -7.52 -17.98 -8.69
CA SER A 152 -6.23 -17.89 -9.40
C SER A 152 -5.06 -18.50 -8.63
N LEU A 153 -5.13 -18.53 -7.29
CA LEU A 153 -4.01 -18.96 -6.45
C LEU A 153 -4.40 -20.12 -5.51
N GLY A 154 -3.47 -21.04 -5.31
CA GLY A 154 -3.51 -22.06 -4.27
C GLY A 154 -3.18 -21.50 -2.89
N LEU A 155 -3.45 -22.27 -1.84
CA LEU A 155 -3.17 -21.88 -0.46
C LEU A 155 -1.70 -21.55 -0.22
N ARG A 156 -0.78 -22.31 -0.83
CA ARG A 156 0.67 -22.08 -0.67
C ARG A 156 1.10 -20.71 -1.21
N GLN A 157 0.58 -20.34 -2.38
CA GLN A 157 0.90 -19.07 -3.04
C GLN A 157 0.34 -17.89 -2.23
N ILE A 158 -0.90 -18.00 -1.75
CA ILE A 158 -1.51 -16.98 -0.89
C ILE A 158 -0.71 -16.81 0.41
N GLN A 159 -0.33 -17.92 1.07
CA GLN A 159 0.46 -17.87 2.30
C GLN A 159 1.85 -17.28 2.07
N ALA A 160 2.50 -17.64 0.96
CA ALA A 160 3.80 -17.08 0.59
C ALA A 160 3.74 -15.57 0.38
N ALA A 161 2.72 -15.09 -0.34
CA ALA A 161 2.51 -13.66 -0.59
C ALA A 161 2.26 -12.86 0.70
N ILE A 162 1.59 -13.44 1.70
CA ILE A 162 1.38 -12.79 3.00
C ILE A 162 2.66 -12.82 3.85
N ASN A 163 3.39 -13.93 3.85
CA ASN A 163 4.57 -14.14 4.68
C ASN A 163 5.77 -13.29 4.24
N ASP A 164 5.99 -13.17 2.92
CA ASP A 164 7.04 -12.31 2.37
C ASP A 164 6.56 -11.55 1.13
N PRO A 165 5.86 -10.42 1.32
CA PRO A 165 5.22 -9.72 0.21
C PRO A 165 6.18 -9.14 -0.81
N LYS A 166 7.47 -9.01 -0.47
CA LYS A 166 8.53 -8.51 -1.37
C LYS A 166 9.30 -9.62 -2.07
N ALA A 167 9.04 -10.90 -1.76
CA ALA A 167 9.67 -11.99 -2.47
C ALA A 167 9.27 -11.99 -3.95
N ASP A 168 8.01 -11.65 -4.23
CA ASP A 168 7.49 -11.52 -5.59
C ASP A 168 6.21 -10.65 -5.60
N PRO A 169 6.22 -9.43 -6.19
CA PRO A 169 7.36 -8.77 -6.82
C PRO A 169 8.23 -7.98 -5.80
N GLU A 170 9.52 -7.79 -6.11
CA GLU A 170 10.47 -7.05 -5.26
C GLU A 170 10.02 -5.61 -4.93
N ASN A 171 9.24 -5.00 -5.84
CA ASN A 171 8.69 -3.66 -5.68
C ASN A 171 7.31 -3.63 -4.99
N SER A 172 6.87 -4.72 -4.38
CA SER A 172 5.63 -4.76 -3.63
C SER A 172 5.60 -3.72 -2.51
N ILE A 173 4.50 -2.98 -2.45
CA ILE A 173 4.22 -1.99 -1.40
C ILE A 173 3.48 -2.60 -0.20
N MET A 174 3.10 -3.88 -0.29
CA MET A 174 2.44 -4.59 0.80
C MET A 174 3.42 -4.69 1.99
N PRO A 175 3.02 -4.24 3.20
CA PRO A 175 3.90 -4.25 4.35
C PRO A 175 4.15 -5.68 4.84
N LYS A 176 5.28 -5.89 5.52
CA LYS A 176 5.57 -7.18 6.15
C LYS A 176 4.87 -7.23 7.51
N PHE A 177 3.88 -8.11 7.64
CA PHE A 177 3.13 -8.27 8.89
C PHE A 177 3.85 -9.25 9.83
N SER A 178 3.83 -8.96 11.13
CA SER A 178 4.36 -9.87 12.16
C SER A 178 3.29 -10.89 12.60
N LEU A 179 2.88 -11.76 11.67
CA LEU A 179 1.85 -12.77 11.90
C LEU A 179 2.46 -14.14 12.17
N ALA A 180 1.86 -14.89 13.11
CA ALA A 180 2.21 -16.28 13.33
C ALA A 180 1.78 -17.15 12.13
N PRO A 181 2.47 -18.27 11.84
CA PRO A 181 2.12 -19.15 10.71
C PRO A 181 0.65 -19.60 10.71
N GLN A 182 0.06 -19.82 11.89
CA GLN A 182 -1.35 -20.19 12.04
C GLN A 182 -2.30 -19.05 11.64
N GLN A 183 -1.93 -17.80 11.92
CA GLN A 183 -2.71 -16.62 11.52
C GLN A 183 -2.66 -16.43 10.01
N ILE A 184 -1.48 -16.57 9.39
CA ILE A 184 -1.32 -16.52 7.93
C ILE A 184 -2.17 -17.61 7.27
N LYS A 185 -2.17 -18.82 7.83
CA LYS A 185 -2.98 -19.93 7.35
C LYS A 185 -4.49 -19.61 7.42
N ALA A 186 -4.97 -19.10 8.55
CA ALA A 186 -6.36 -18.70 8.72
C ALA A 186 -6.78 -17.63 7.68
N ILE A 187 -5.98 -16.57 7.50
CA ILE A 187 -6.23 -15.54 6.46
C ILE A 187 -6.26 -16.18 5.06
N SER A 188 -5.35 -17.12 4.78
CA SER A 188 -5.33 -17.81 3.49
C SER A 188 -6.60 -18.63 3.21
N PHE A 189 -7.26 -19.16 4.24
CA PHE A 189 -8.53 -19.88 4.07
C PHE A 189 -9.66 -18.93 3.64
N LEU A 190 -9.74 -17.76 4.26
CA LEU A 190 -10.66 -16.71 3.82
C LEU A 190 -10.40 -16.35 2.36
N LEU A 191 -9.16 -15.99 2.02
CA LEU A 191 -8.82 -15.54 0.67
C LEU A 191 -9.01 -16.65 -0.37
N LYS A 192 -8.74 -17.90 0.01
CA LYS A 192 -8.96 -19.03 -0.87
C LYS A 192 -10.44 -19.28 -1.19
N SER A 193 -11.33 -18.97 -0.24
CA SER A 193 -12.78 -19.02 -0.47
C SER A 193 -13.30 -17.89 -1.37
N ARG A 194 -12.48 -16.88 -1.69
CA ARG A 194 -12.82 -15.80 -2.62
C ARG A 194 -12.70 -16.31 -4.05
N MET A 195 -13.62 -17.18 -4.41
CA MET A 195 -13.77 -17.71 -5.75
C MET A 195 -14.97 -17.07 -6.41
N LYS A 196 -14.82 -16.65 -7.66
CA LYS A 196 -15.99 -16.41 -8.52
C LYS A 196 -16.35 -17.74 -9.16
N GLU A 197 -17.63 -18.11 -9.15
CA GLU A 197 -18.05 -19.30 -9.89
C GLU A 197 -17.87 -19.13 -11.40
N SER A 198 -17.41 -20.23 -12.00
CA SER A 198 -17.57 -20.77 -13.36
C SER A 198 -18.45 -19.96 -14.36
N PRO A 199 -18.15 -19.96 -15.68
CA PRO A 199 -18.58 -18.93 -16.66
C PRO A 199 -20.07 -18.91 -17.08
N TYR A 200 -21.03 -19.33 -16.24
CA TYR A 200 -22.44 -19.41 -16.62
C TYR A 200 -23.39 -18.88 -15.52
N GLU A 201 -23.46 -17.56 -15.33
CA GLU A 201 -24.52 -16.92 -14.54
C GLU A 201 -25.59 -16.33 -15.48
N THR A 202 -26.87 -16.72 -15.32
CA THR A 202 -27.96 -16.20 -16.17
C THR A 202 -28.57 -14.90 -15.61
N PRO A 203 -29.14 -14.02 -16.47
CA PRO A 203 -29.69 -12.73 -16.05
C PRO A 203 -30.80 -12.79 -14.97
N MET A 204 -31.48 -13.94 -14.81
CA MET A 204 -32.59 -14.10 -13.87
C MET A 204 -32.11 -14.25 -12.41
N VAL A 205 -30.96 -14.91 -12.21
CA VAL A 205 -30.31 -15.08 -10.88
C VAL A 205 -29.77 -13.74 -10.38
N LYS A 206 -29.23 -12.92 -11.28
CA LYS A 206 -28.78 -11.55 -11.03
C LYS A 206 -29.89 -10.67 -10.44
N MET A 207 -31.12 -10.81 -10.96
CA MET A 207 -32.27 -10.00 -10.54
C MET A 207 -32.81 -10.40 -9.16
N PHE A 208 -32.81 -11.69 -8.83
CA PHE A 208 -33.19 -12.17 -7.49
C PHE A 208 -32.20 -11.75 -6.40
N ARG A 209 -30.89 -11.80 -6.70
CA ARG A 209 -29.84 -11.40 -5.75
C ARG A 209 -29.88 -9.91 -5.44
N MET A 210 -30.10 -9.05 -6.45
CA MET A 210 -30.25 -7.61 -6.26
C MET A 210 -31.44 -7.25 -5.35
N LYS A 211 -32.56 -7.98 -5.45
CA LYS A 211 -33.74 -7.76 -4.59
C LYS A 211 -33.49 -8.09 -3.12
N LYS A 212 -32.68 -9.11 -2.84
CA LYS A 212 -32.36 -9.57 -1.47
C LYS A 212 -31.32 -8.67 -0.79
N GLN A 213 -30.36 -8.12 -1.55
CA GLN A 213 -29.35 -7.19 -1.03
C GLN A 213 -29.92 -5.82 -0.64
N MET A 214 -30.96 -5.32 -1.31
CA MET A 214 -31.63 -4.07 -0.92
C MET A 214 -32.35 -4.13 0.43
N GLN A 215 -32.64 -5.32 0.96
CA GLN A 215 -33.45 -5.49 2.17
C GLN A 215 -32.63 -5.61 3.48
N THR A 216 -31.31 -5.71 3.42
CA THR A 216 -30.48 -6.09 4.60
C THR A 216 -29.50 -5.02 5.10
N MET A 217 -29.45 -3.83 4.50
CA MET A 217 -28.60 -2.73 5.00
C MET A 217 -29.27 -1.88 6.08
N VAL A 218 -29.54 -2.42 7.28
CA VAL A 218 -29.71 -1.60 8.49
C VAL A 218 -29.24 -2.33 9.75
N LYS A 219 -28.28 -1.70 10.45
CA LYS A 219 -27.88 -1.77 11.88
C LYS A 219 -26.86 -2.82 12.36
N GLY A 220 -25.74 -2.27 12.87
CA GLY A 220 -25.10 -2.73 14.09
C GLY A 220 -23.60 -2.43 14.16
N THR A 221 -23.19 -1.33 14.81
CA THR A 221 -21.82 -1.18 15.34
C THR A 221 -21.88 -1.14 16.86
N VAL A 222 -21.19 -2.09 17.49
CA VAL A 222 -21.02 -2.21 18.94
C VAL A 222 -19.94 -1.22 19.37
N LYS A 223 -20.20 -0.41 20.40
CA LYS A 223 -19.22 0.49 21.03
C LYS A 223 -18.65 -0.14 22.30
N PHE A 224 -17.32 -0.08 22.46
CA PHE A 224 -16.62 -0.35 23.72
C PHE A 224 -16.03 0.96 24.28
N PRO A 225 -15.81 1.08 25.60
CA PRO A 225 -15.30 2.29 26.23
C PRO A 225 -13.79 2.44 26.01
N VAL A 226 -13.34 3.67 25.80
CA VAL A 226 -12.10 4.00 25.07
C VAL A 226 -11.15 4.79 25.99
N SER A 227 -9.97 4.23 26.25
CA SER A 227 -8.78 4.98 26.66
C SER A 227 -8.07 5.59 25.43
N ALA A 228 -7.18 6.56 25.60
CA ALA A 228 -6.59 7.33 24.51
C ALA A 228 -5.93 6.49 23.38
N GLY A 229 -5.38 5.30 23.65
CA GLY A 229 -4.84 4.40 22.62
C GLY A 229 -5.92 3.68 21.79
N ASP A 230 -7.12 3.53 22.34
CA ASP A 230 -8.17 2.69 21.77
C ASP A 230 -8.83 3.31 20.53
N THR A 231 -8.93 4.64 20.43
CA THR A 231 -9.49 5.30 19.24
C THR A 231 -8.61 5.13 18.00
N LEU A 232 -7.28 5.24 18.15
CA LEU A 232 -6.34 5.06 17.03
C LEU A 232 -6.39 3.62 16.49
N ARG A 233 -6.55 2.64 17.39
CA ARG A 233 -6.70 1.23 17.03
C ARG A 233 -8.07 0.94 16.42
N GLU A 234 -9.15 1.45 17.02
CA GLU A 234 -10.52 1.34 16.50
C GLU A 234 -10.65 1.90 15.08
N LYS A 235 -10.01 3.05 14.83
CA LYS A 235 -9.99 3.70 13.51
C LYS A 235 -8.88 3.18 12.59
N LYS A 236 -8.23 2.07 12.95
CA LYS A 236 -7.20 1.37 12.15
C LYS A 236 -6.01 2.27 11.76
N CYS A 237 -5.75 3.37 12.46
CA CYS A 237 -4.63 4.25 12.16
C CYS A 237 -3.28 3.54 12.34
N LEU A 238 -3.21 2.65 13.34
CA LEU A 238 -2.01 1.89 13.71
C LEU A 238 -1.64 0.79 12.70
N ALA A 239 -2.53 0.49 11.74
CA ALA A 239 -2.20 -0.39 10.63
C ALA A 239 -1.14 0.21 9.70
N CYS A 240 -1.11 1.53 9.59
CA CYS A 240 -0.16 2.24 8.75
C CYS A 240 0.87 2.99 9.58
N HIS A 241 0.41 3.70 10.60
CA HIS A 241 1.22 4.60 11.41
C HIS A 241 1.87 3.88 12.60
N ARG A 242 3.01 4.41 13.04
CA ARG A 242 3.55 4.07 14.35
C ARG A 242 2.93 4.97 15.41
N PHE A 243 2.62 4.39 16.57
CA PHE A 243 2.32 5.11 17.79
C PHE A 243 2.85 4.32 18.99
N GLN A 244 3.79 4.92 19.71
CA GLN A 244 4.53 4.29 20.81
C GLN A 244 5.20 2.98 20.37
N LYS A 245 4.71 1.84 20.87
CA LYS A 245 5.24 0.50 20.59
C LYS A 245 4.58 -0.18 19.39
N GLU A 246 3.41 0.27 18.96
CA GLU A 246 2.70 -0.28 17.80
C GLU A 246 3.20 0.40 16.53
N ASP A 247 3.61 -0.39 15.53
CA ASP A 247 4.24 0.12 14.31
C ASP A 247 3.70 -0.59 13.07
N GLY A 248 2.85 0.12 12.31
CA GLY A 248 2.31 -0.33 11.03
C GLY A 248 3.30 -0.24 9.86
N GLN A 249 4.47 0.38 10.03
CA GLN A 249 5.58 0.41 9.06
C GLN A 249 5.29 0.99 7.66
N ILE A 250 4.11 1.56 7.42
CA ILE A 250 3.71 2.13 6.12
C ILE A 250 3.85 3.66 6.13
N ALA A 251 3.50 4.29 7.24
CA ALA A 251 3.27 5.73 7.35
C ALA A 251 4.06 6.37 8.49
N PRO A 252 4.08 7.72 8.58
CA PRO A 252 4.74 8.48 9.64
C PRO A 252 4.51 7.99 11.08
N ASP A 253 5.53 8.13 11.93
CA ASP A 253 5.39 7.93 13.38
C ASP A 253 4.64 9.14 13.97
N LEU A 254 3.55 8.86 14.67
CA LEU A 254 2.66 9.85 15.27
C LEU A 254 2.97 10.11 16.74
N SER A 255 3.88 9.36 17.36
CA SER A 255 4.16 9.40 18.81
C SER A 255 4.55 10.80 19.30
N TYR A 256 5.16 11.61 18.44
CA TYR A 256 5.65 12.96 18.77
C TYR A 256 4.92 14.06 18.02
N ILE A 257 3.82 13.74 17.31
CA ILE A 257 3.14 14.69 16.44
C ILE A 257 2.61 15.90 17.22
N ALA A 258 2.29 15.74 18.51
CA ALA A 258 1.90 16.82 19.43
C ALA A 258 2.90 17.97 19.50
N TYR A 259 4.19 17.69 19.34
CA TYR A 259 5.28 18.67 19.40
C TYR A 259 5.59 19.27 18.04
N MET A 260 5.04 18.72 16.97
CA MET A 260 5.36 19.12 15.59
C MET A 260 4.19 19.84 14.93
N ARG A 261 2.95 19.53 15.30
CA ARG A 261 1.76 20.05 14.63
C ARG A 261 0.71 20.48 15.65
N ASP A 262 0.07 21.61 15.37
CA ASP A 262 -1.06 22.09 16.16
C ASP A 262 -2.34 21.26 15.89
N LYS A 263 -3.35 21.45 16.74
CA LYS A 263 -4.65 20.78 16.61
C LYS A 263 -5.30 21.05 15.25
N LYS A 264 -5.20 22.28 14.75
CA LYS A 264 -5.84 22.69 13.50
C LYS A 264 -5.22 21.95 12.32
N TYR A 265 -3.90 21.82 12.28
CA TYR A 265 -3.20 21.09 11.25
C TYR A 265 -3.61 19.61 11.24
N ILE A 266 -3.62 18.96 12.42
CA ILE A 266 -3.98 17.54 12.52
C ILE A 266 -5.43 17.33 12.02
N SER A 267 -6.36 18.15 12.49
CA SER A 267 -7.76 18.15 12.05
C SER A 267 -7.89 18.33 10.53
N ASP A 268 -7.30 19.39 9.97
CA ASP A 268 -7.34 19.64 8.52
C ASP A 268 -6.70 18.50 7.71
N PHE A 269 -5.68 17.84 8.26
CA PHE A 269 -4.97 16.75 7.59
C PHE A 269 -5.76 15.44 7.58
N LEU A 270 -6.52 15.14 8.64
CA LEU A 270 -7.39 13.94 8.70
C LEU A 270 -8.48 13.98 7.62
N HIS A 271 -9.06 15.15 7.37
CA HIS A 271 -10.11 15.34 6.37
C HIS A 271 -9.58 15.50 4.96
N SER A 272 -8.45 16.20 4.79
CA SER A 272 -7.94 16.60 3.48
C SER A 272 -6.41 16.52 3.40
N PRO A 273 -5.82 15.32 3.50
CA PRO A 273 -4.37 15.14 3.50
C PRO A 273 -3.73 15.69 2.22
N GLY A 274 -4.36 15.43 1.06
CA GLY A 274 -3.92 15.92 -0.26
C GLY A 274 -3.85 17.45 -0.39
N LYS A 275 -4.64 18.20 0.40
CA LYS A 275 -4.60 19.67 0.39
C LYS A 275 -3.36 20.22 1.09
N ARG A 276 -2.85 19.50 2.10
CA ARG A 276 -1.65 19.87 2.85
C ARG A 276 -0.39 19.31 2.21
N ILE A 277 -0.47 18.09 1.67
CA ILE A 277 0.62 17.39 0.99
C ILE A 277 0.05 16.84 -0.33
N PRO A 278 0.18 17.57 -1.44
CA PRO A 278 -0.24 17.09 -2.76
C PRO A 278 0.43 15.74 -3.09
N GLY A 279 -0.38 14.75 -3.44
CA GLY A 279 0.07 13.37 -3.67
C GLY A 279 0.17 12.49 -2.40
N ALA A 280 -0.32 12.95 -1.24
CA ALA A 280 -0.42 12.11 -0.05
C ALA A 280 -1.29 10.87 -0.31
N ILE A 281 -0.78 9.72 0.10
CA ILE A 281 -1.47 8.42 -0.01
C ILE A 281 -2.43 8.20 1.15
N MET A 282 -2.25 8.92 2.27
CA MET A 282 -3.17 8.84 3.40
C MET A 282 -4.59 9.11 2.93
N PRO A 283 -5.55 8.20 3.18
CA PRO A 283 -6.93 8.39 2.76
C PRO A 283 -7.58 9.54 3.54
N SER A 284 -8.53 10.23 2.91
CA SER A 284 -9.47 11.06 3.66
C SER A 284 -10.36 10.14 4.48
N ILE A 285 -10.40 10.37 5.80
CA ILE A 285 -11.21 9.57 6.71
C ILE A 285 -12.44 10.38 7.06
N ASN A 286 -13.63 9.79 6.86
CA ASN A 286 -14.87 10.42 7.28
C ASN A 286 -15.08 10.12 8.78
N LEU A 287 -14.81 11.12 9.63
CA LEU A 287 -14.87 11.02 11.09
C LEU A 287 -16.02 11.88 11.62
N THR A 288 -16.72 11.39 12.65
CA THR A 288 -17.58 12.28 13.43
C THR A 288 -16.73 13.25 14.23
N ARG A 289 -17.35 14.34 14.70
CA ARG A 289 -16.65 15.34 15.51
C ARG A 289 -16.07 14.72 16.79
N GLU A 290 -16.81 13.81 17.43
CA GLU A 290 -16.36 13.11 18.64
C GLU A 290 -15.16 12.20 18.35
N GLU A 291 -15.15 11.51 17.22
CA GLU A 291 -14.06 10.63 16.79
C GLU A 291 -12.79 11.42 16.46
N GLU A 292 -12.93 12.53 15.74
CA GLU A 292 -11.83 13.45 15.46
C GLU A 292 -11.26 14.04 16.75
N GLU A 293 -12.12 14.51 17.66
CA GLU A 293 -11.69 15.02 18.96
C GLU A 293 -11.01 13.95 19.80
N GLY A 294 -11.47 12.69 19.72
CA GLY A 294 -10.82 11.52 20.31
C GLY A 294 -9.41 11.33 19.77
N ILE A 295 -9.24 11.22 18.45
CA ILE A 295 -7.94 11.06 17.79
C ILE A 295 -6.99 12.23 18.15
N VAL A 296 -7.46 13.47 18.02
CA VAL A 296 -6.66 14.65 18.33
C VAL A 296 -6.24 14.64 19.80
N ARG A 297 -7.13 14.25 20.72
CA ARG A 297 -6.79 14.15 22.14
C ARG A 297 -5.70 13.11 22.37
N SER A 298 -5.85 11.93 21.79
CA SER A 298 -4.85 10.85 21.86
C SER A 298 -3.48 11.28 21.34
N LEU A 299 -3.46 12.01 20.22
CA LEU A 299 -2.23 12.50 19.61
C LEU A 299 -1.60 13.70 20.33
N LYS A 300 -2.35 14.41 21.18
CA LYS A 300 -1.87 15.60 21.90
C LYS A 300 -1.39 15.32 23.32
N GLU A 301 -1.53 14.11 23.83
CA GLU A 301 -0.90 13.72 25.09
C GLU A 301 0.62 13.80 24.96
N LYS A 302 1.18 14.93 25.38
CA LYS A 302 2.62 15.17 25.46
C LYS A 302 3.18 14.23 26.53
N ASN A 303 3.70 13.08 26.11
CA ASN A 303 4.36 12.16 27.03
C ASN A 303 5.74 12.71 27.42
N LEU A 304 5.77 13.45 28.54
CA LEU A 304 6.97 14.12 29.06
C LEU A 304 8.07 13.13 29.47
N GLU A 305 7.75 11.88 29.80
CA GLU A 305 8.73 10.86 30.21
C GLU A 305 9.59 10.34 29.05
N ASN A 306 9.18 10.57 27.79
CA ASN A 306 9.87 10.11 26.59
C ASN A 306 10.38 11.25 25.69
N HIS A 307 10.55 12.46 26.24
CA HIS A 307 11.05 13.59 25.47
C HIS A 307 12.52 13.36 25.08
N PRO A 308 12.89 13.38 23.79
CA PRO A 308 14.22 12.96 23.35
C PRO A 308 15.34 14.01 23.59
N HIS A 309 15.14 14.98 24.49
CA HIS A 309 16.13 16.03 24.77
C HIS A 309 17.44 15.45 25.29
N GLY A 310 18.58 16.01 24.85
CA GLY A 310 19.91 15.61 25.31
C GLY A 310 20.39 14.23 24.86
N THR A 311 19.63 13.53 24.00
CA THR A 311 20.05 12.23 23.46
C THR A 311 21.08 12.39 22.35
N ASN A 312 21.97 11.40 22.23
CA ASN A 312 23.02 11.32 21.22
C ASN A 312 22.42 11.56 19.80
N PRO A 313 23.02 12.42 18.94
CA PRO A 313 22.49 12.71 17.61
C PRO A 313 22.29 11.46 16.74
N LYS A 314 23.12 10.42 16.90
CA LYS A 314 22.92 9.14 16.20
C LYS A 314 21.61 8.46 16.62
N HIS A 315 21.30 8.48 17.92
CA HIS A 315 20.05 7.94 18.45
C HIS A 315 18.84 8.75 17.95
N LEU A 316 18.93 10.09 17.97
CA LEU A 316 17.91 10.97 17.40
C LEU A 316 17.65 10.67 15.92
N TYR A 317 18.71 10.50 15.13
CA TYR A 317 18.59 10.16 13.72
C TYR A 317 17.87 8.82 13.50
N MET A 318 18.27 7.78 14.25
CA MET A 318 17.67 6.45 14.16
C MET A 318 16.19 6.46 14.54
N MET A 319 15.82 7.24 15.56
CA MET A 319 14.44 7.33 16.05
C MET A 319 13.55 8.15 15.11
N LEU A 320 14.01 9.32 14.67
CA LEU A 320 13.13 10.33 14.04
C LEU A 320 13.34 10.47 12.53
N CYS A 321 14.55 10.21 12.03
CA CYS A 321 14.93 10.53 10.66
C CYS A 321 15.00 9.29 9.76
N GLN A 322 15.56 8.19 10.26
CA GLN A 322 15.88 6.97 9.51
C GLN A 322 14.66 6.37 8.79
N ARG A 323 13.47 6.41 9.41
CA ARG A 323 12.25 5.82 8.86
C ARG A 323 11.92 6.37 7.46
N CYS A 324 12.25 7.64 7.22
CA CYS A 324 12.14 8.28 5.91
C CYS A 324 13.49 8.31 5.16
N HIS A 325 14.58 8.70 5.82
CA HIS A 325 15.87 8.98 5.18
C HIS A 325 16.79 7.76 5.00
N ALA A 326 16.38 6.57 5.48
CA ALA A 326 17.15 5.34 5.60
C ALA A 326 18.34 5.43 6.58
N ALA A 327 18.80 4.28 7.10
CA ALA A 327 19.96 4.24 7.99
C ALA A 327 21.25 4.71 7.29
N GLN A 328 21.33 4.49 5.98
CA GLN A 328 22.44 4.91 5.11
C GLN A 328 22.30 6.36 4.60
N GLY A 329 21.23 7.07 4.94
CA GLY A 329 21.02 8.45 4.51
C GLY A 329 20.78 8.65 3.00
N ASN A 330 20.40 7.61 2.25
CA ASN A 330 20.14 7.73 0.80
C ASN A 330 18.71 8.16 0.46
N GLY A 331 17.88 8.44 1.47
CA GLY A 331 16.50 8.89 1.26
C GLY A 331 15.51 7.77 0.93
N LEU A 332 15.93 6.50 0.93
CA LEU A 332 15.08 5.34 0.63
C LEU A 332 14.69 4.59 1.91
N GLY A 333 14.20 5.33 2.92
CA GLY A 333 13.75 4.72 4.17
C GLY A 333 12.56 3.78 3.96
N MET A 334 12.25 2.97 4.97
CA MET A 334 11.23 1.91 4.86
C MET A 334 9.86 2.42 4.40
N ILE A 335 9.50 3.66 4.75
CA ILE A 335 8.22 4.26 4.34
C ILE A 335 8.32 5.15 3.09
N GLN A 336 9.52 5.34 2.52
CA GLN A 336 9.71 6.25 1.37
C GLN A 336 8.75 5.94 0.22
N PRO A 337 8.54 4.67 -0.20
CA PRO A 337 7.63 4.37 -1.32
C PRO A 337 6.22 4.93 -1.13
N ASN A 338 5.81 5.16 0.12
CA ASN A 338 4.49 5.64 0.49
C ASN A 338 4.41 7.17 0.66
N LEU A 339 5.53 7.88 0.47
CA LEU A 339 5.59 9.33 0.59
C LEU A 339 5.34 10.01 -0.76
N ALA A 340 4.56 11.09 -0.74
CA ALA A 340 4.27 11.91 -1.91
C ALA A 340 5.54 12.48 -2.58
N ASN A 341 6.60 12.71 -1.78
CA ASN A 341 7.88 13.19 -2.26
C ASN A 341 9.01 12.38 -1.64
N PHE A 342 10.06 12.17 -2.43
CA PHE A 342 11.26 11.50 -1.96
C PHE A 342 11.98 12.36 -0.92
N PRO A 343 12.35 11.78 0.23
CA PRO A 343 13.30 12.38 1.15
C PRO A 343 14.60 12.72 0.45
N ARG A 344 15.25 13.80 0.89
CA ARG A 344 16.55 14.20 0.35
C ARG A 344 17.59 13.13 0.73
N ALA A 345 18.29 12.61 -0.26
CA ALA A 345 19.51 11.84 -0.04
C ALA A 345 20.61 12.76 0.51
N PHE A 346 21.21 12.35 1.63
CA PHE A 346 22.43 12.90 2.21
C PHE A 346 23.66 12.24 1.60
N TRP A 347 23.63 10.91 1.49
CA TRP A 347 24.69 10.11 0.87
C TRP A 347 24.79 10.37 -0.64
N LYS A 348 26.03 10.45 -1.15
CA LYS A 348 26.37 10.72 -2.57
C LYS A 348 25.67 11.96 -3.14
N ASN A 349 25.54 13.00 -2.31
CA ASN A 349 24.89 14.26 -2.70
C ASN A 349 25.67 15.50 -2.23
N ASP A 350 26.99 15.35 -2.11
CA ASP A 350 27.93 16.37 -1.65
C ASP A 350 27.80 17.69 -2.44
N GLU A 351 27.64 17.63 -3.76
CA GLU A 351 27.45 18.80 -4.63
C GLU A 351 26.22 19.63 -4.27
N PHE A 352 25.13 19.00 -3.82
CA PHE A 352 23.97 19.75 -3.33
C PHE A 352 24.31 20.51 -2.04
N PHE A 353 24.99 19.83 -1.10
CA PHE A 353 25.29 20.39 0.22
C PHE A 353 26.41 21.42 0.19
N LYS A 354 27.32 21.37 -0.78
CA LYS A 354 28.33 22.42 -1.04
C LYS A 354 27.68 23.76 -1.43
N ARG A 355 26.55 23.72 -2.14
CA ARG A 355 25.91 24.90 -2.75
C ARG A 355 24.85 25.58 -1.88
N ILE A 356 24.65 25.12 -0.64
CA ILE A 356 23.58 25.63 0.22
C ILE A 356 24.15 26.00 1.59
N PRO A 357 23.70 27.10 2.22
CA PRO A 357 24.16 27.44 3.57
C PRO A 357 23.62 26.43 4.60
N ASP A 358 24.34 26.22 5.69
CA ASP A 358 23.91 25.33 6.78
C ASP A 358 22.60 25.78 7.41
N GLU A 359 22.39 27.10 7.52
CA GLU A 359 21.14 27.68 8.01
C GLU A 359 19.92 27.20 7.21
N ARG A 360 20.07 26.85 5.92
CA ARG A 360 18.99 26.27 5.14
C ARG A 360 18.65 24.84 5.60
N ILE A 361 19.67 24.05 5.93
CA ILE A 361 19.51 22.67 6.43
C ILE A 361 18.83 22.72 7.80
N ILE A 362 19.35 23.56 8.69
CA ILE A 362 18.81 23.79 10.03
C ILE A 362 17.33 24.20 9.95
N LYS A 363 17.00 25.22 9.16
CA LYS A 363 15.61 25.66 8.95
C LYS A 363 14.71 24.55 8.40
N SER A 364 15.22 23.66 7.55
CA SER A 364 14.45 22.54 7.00
C SER A 364 14.12 21.49 8.07
N ILE A 365 15.00 21.27 9.05
CA ILE A 365 14.75 20.38 10.18
C ILE A 365 13.78 21.05 11.15
N GLU A 366 14.00 22.32 11.49
CA GLU A 366 13.20 23.02 12.49
C GLU A 366 11.76 23.29 12.05
N LYS A 367 11.60 23.78 10.82
CA LYS A 367 10.30 24.21 10.28
C LYS A 367 9.66 23.16 9.38
N GLY A 368 10.36 22.06 9.12
CA GLY A 368 9.96 21.07 8.13
C GLY A 368 10.00 21.66 6.72
N ILE A 369 9.40 20.94 5.77
CA ILE A 369 9.29 21.40 4.38
C ILE A 369 7.81 21.39 3.98
N SER A 370 7.24 22.58 3.84
CA SER A 370 5.83 22.78 3.46
C SER A 370 5.46 22.00 2.20
N GLY A 371 4.28 21.39 2.18
CA GLY A 371 3.81 20.60 1.04
C GLY A 371 4.46 19.22 0.90
N THR A 372 5.25 18.79 1.88
CA THR A 372 5.91 17.48 1.89
C THR A 372 5.70 16.76 3.22
N SER A 373 6.08 15.49 3.29
CA SER A 373 6.01 14.68 4.50
C SER A 373 7.14 14.95 5.52
N MET A 374 7.97 15.97 5.32
CA MET A 374 9.02 16.38 6.29
C MET A 374 8.43 17.31 7.35
N PRO A 375 8.20 16.85 8.60
CA PRO A 375 7.58 17.66 9.65
C PRO A 375 8.60 18.61 10.31
N PRO A 376 8.13 19.63 11.05
CA PRO A 376 8.97 20.52 11.84
C PRO A 376 9.41 19.85 13.15
N TYR A 377 10.71 19.70 13.36
CA TYR A 377 11.27 19.12 14.59
C TYR A 377 11.78 20.18 15.60
N GLY A 378 11.64 21.47 15.29
CA GLY A 378 12.26 22.55 16.07
C GLY A 378 11.79 22.60 17.53
N GLU A 379 10.48 22.56 17.78
CA GLU A 379 9.92 22.54 19.14
C GLU A 379 10.28 21.24 19.88
N LEU A 380 10.31 20.10 19.18
CA LEU A 380 10.65 18.80 19.78
C LEU A 380 12.13 18.69 20.18
N LEU A 381 13.05 19.26 19.39
CA LEU A 381 14.49 19.01 19.57
C LEU A 381 15.22 20.19 20.23
N GLY A 382 14.81 21.42 19.94
CA GLY A 382 15.59 22.61 20.25
C GLY A 382 16.80 22.80 19.31
N ARG A 383 17.34 24.02 19.29
CA ARG A 383 18.40 24.44 18.34
C ARG A 383 19.69 23.63 18.49
N GLU A 384 20.09 23.31 19.71
CA GLU A 384 21.33 22.58 19.98
C GLU A 384 21.30 21.16 19.39
N ALA A 385 20.24 20.40 19.66
CA ALA A 385 20.09 19.04 19.12
C ALA A 385 19.94 19.05 17.59
N VAL A 386 19.29 20.07 17.01
CA VAL A 386 19.25 20.25 15.55
C VAL A 386 20.65 20.48 14.99
N ASN A 387 21.47 21.32 15.62
CA ASN A 387 22.85 21.53 15.18
C ASN A 387 23.68 20.24 15.26
N SER A 388 23.59 19.48 16.36
CA SER A 388 24.26 18.19 16.51
C SER A 388 23.80 17.16 15.48
N LEU A 389 22.53 17.18 15.06
CA LEU A 389 22.04 16.38 13.95
C LEU A 389 22.68 16.80 12.63
N VAL A 390 22.77 18.10 12.35
CA VAL A 390 23.44 18.59 11.12
C VAL A 390 24.91 18.18 11.12
N ASP A 391 25.60 18.26 12.26
CA ASP A 391 26.99 17.76 12.40
C ASP A 391 27.09 16.27 12.08
N LEU A 392 26.19 15.45 12.62
CA LEU A 392 26.09 14.03 12.27
C LEU A 392 25.89 13.83 10.76
N LEU A 393 25.01 14.61 10.12
CA LEU A 393 24.75 14.48 8.69
C LEU A 393 26.01 14.72 7.86
N PHE A 394 26.79 15.75 8.19
CA PHE A 394 28.04 16.05 7.52
C PHE A 394 29.09 14.97 7.75
N ARG A 395 29.20 14.50 8.99
CA ARG A 395 30.21 13.51 9.39
C ARG A 395 29.95 12.11 8.83
N GLU A 396 28.71 11.63 8.85
CA GLU A 396 28.39 10.22 8.56
C GLU A 396 27.86 9.97 7.14
N PHE A 397 27.31 11.00 6.47
CA PHE A 397 26.62 10.80 5.19
C PHE A 397 27.13 11.68 4.05
N ILE A 398 27.28 12.99 4.29
CA ILE A 398 27.58 13.96 3.23
C ILE A 398 29.07 13.98 2.89
N HIS A 399 29.94 13.90 3.91
CA HIS A 399 31.41 13.93 3.78
C HIS A 399 31.97 15.17 3.07
N THR A 400 31.28 16.30 3.17
CA THR A 400 31.76 17.62 2.73
C THR A 400 32.26 18.40 3.94
N ASP A 401 33.48 18.94 3.90
CA ASP A 401 33.93 19.89 4.92
C ASP A 401 33.11 21.19 4.79
N ARG A 402 32.57 21.68 5.91
CA ARG A 402 31.74 22.89 5.92
C ARG A 402 32.48 24.12 5.39
N LYS A 403 33.82 24.17 5.50
CA LYS A 403 34.65 25.26 4.97
C LYS A 403 34.73 25.27 3.44
N ASP A 404 34.50 24.12 2.80
CA ASP A 404 34.57 23.96 1.34
C ASP A 404 33.24 24.32 0.66
N LYS A 405 32.25 24.76 1.44
CA LYS A 405 30.94 25.16 0.93
C LYS A 405 31.03 26.51 0.23
N ASN A 406 30.42 26.60 -0.95
CA ASN A 406 30.25 27.83 -1.69
C ASN A 406 28.75 28.07 -1.97
N PRO A 407 28.03 28.72 -1.06
CA PRO A 407 26.59 28.96 -1.21
C PRO A 407 26.27 30.12 -2.18
N THR A 408 27.28 30.88 -2.63
CA THR A 408 27.09 32.06 -3.46
C THR A 408 26.90 31.65 -4.91
N LEU A 409 25.63 31.58 -5.32
CA LEU A 409 25.23 31.29 -6.70
C LEU A 409 24.69 32.56 -7.35
N ILE A 410 25.19 32.89 -8.55
CA ILE A 410 24.84 34.11 -9.27
C ILE A 410 23.73 33.81 -10.28
N LEU A 411 22.58 34.45 -10.12
CA LEU A 411 21.49 34.37 -11.10
C LEU A 411 21.58 35.52 -12.11
N PRO A 412 21.11 35.31 -13.36
CA PRO A 412 20.91 36.41 -14.28
C PRO A 412 19.82 37.37 -13.75
N GLN A 413 19.99 38.67 -14.00
CA GLN A 413 19.05 39.68 -13.51
C GLN A 413 17.63 39.45 -14.03
N LYS A 414 16.64 39.69 -13.15
CA LYS A 414 15.23 39.63 -13.51
C LYS A 414 14.91 40.73 -14.53
N PRO A 415 14.48 40.38 -15.75
CA PRO A 415 14.21 41.36 -16.79
C PRO A 415 12.98 42.20 -16.47
N ALA A 416 12.89 43.40 -17.05
CA ALA A 416 11.75 44.31 -16.88
C ALA A 416 10.44 43.75 -17.46
N GLY A 417 10.52 42.87 -18.46
CA GLY A 417 9.39 42.13 -19.02
C GLY A 417 9.68 40.64 -19.06
N ILE A 418 8.63 39.83 -18.92
CA ILE A 418 8.68 38.37 -19.08
C ILE A 418 8.16 37.98 -20.47
N LEU A 419 8.51 36.78 -20.95
CA LEU A 419 7.97 36.27 -22.21
C LEU A 419 6.45 36.11 -22.15
N ALA A 420 5.79 36.31 -23.30
CA ALA A 420 4.36 36.01 -23.46
C ALA A 420 4.04 34.56 -23.06
N GLY A 421 2.83 34.33 -22.51
CA GLY A 421 2.40 33.04 -21.97
C GLY A 421 2.55 31.89 -22.96
N GLU A 422 2.14 32.08 -24.22
CA GLU A 422 2.25 31.06 -25.27
C GLU A 422 3.69 30.66 -25.59
N LYS A 423 4.63 31.63 -25.57
CA LYS A 423 6.05 31.34 -25.80
C LYS A 423 6.62 30.56 -24.63
N THR A 424 6.32 30.98 -23.40
CA THR A 424 6.72 30.28 -22.17
C THR A 424 6.21 28.84 -22.16
N GLN A 425 4.95 28.61 -22.54
CA GLN A 425 4.36 27.27 -22.59
C GLN A 425 5.04 26.38 -23.64
N ARG A 426 5.32 26.91 -24.85
CA ARG A 426 6.06 26.16 -25.88
C ARG A 426 7.45 25.77 -25.41
N ASP A 427 8.17 26.67 -24.76
CA ASP A 427 9.51 26.38 -24.23
C ASP A 427 9.45 25.35 -23.10
N PHE A 428 8.45 25.44 -22.22
CA PHE A 428 8.23 24.46 -21.15
C PHE A 428 7.91 23.07 -21.70
N ILE A 429 7.04 22.96 -22.71
CA ILE A 429 6.72 21.69 -23.36
C ILE A 429 8.00 21.05 -23.92
N ARG A 430 8.83 21.85 -24.60
CA ARG A 430 10.06 21.36 -25.23
C ARG A 430 11.11 20.90 -24.22
N GLN A 431 11.25 21.60 -23.10
CA GLN A 431 12.41 21.45 -22.21
C GLN A 431 12.11 20.71 -20.89
N CYS A 432 10.87 20.79 -20.40
CA CYS A 432 10.51 20.40 -19.03
C CYS A 432 9.46 19.29 -18.98
N SER A 433 8.54 19.25 -19.95
CA SER A 433 7.33 18.42 -19.88
C SER A 433 7.58 16.91 -19.94
N SER A 434 8.72 16.45 -20.48
CA SER A 434 9.06 15.02 -20.50
C SER A 434 9.13 14.44 -19.08
N CYS A 435 9.60 15.24 -18.12
CA CYS A 435 9.68 14.87 -16.71
C CYS A 435 8.52 15.43 -15.89
N HIS A 436 8.22 16.72 -16.02
CA HIS A 436 7.24 17.40 -15.18
C HIS A 436 5.79 17.28 -15.68
N GLY A 437 5.56 16.79 -16.90
CA GLY A 437 4.25 16.76 -17.55
C GLY A 437 3.82 18.13 -18.05
N ILE A 438 2.90 18.18 -19.01
CA ILE A 438 2.39 19.45 -19.57
C ILE A 438 1.65 20.26 -18.49
N ALA A 439 0.87 19.58 -17.63
CA ALA A 439 0.19 20.17 -16.49
C ALA A 439 1.14 20.50 -15.30
N GLY A 440 2.43 20.18 -15.40
CA GLY A 440 3.39 20.38 -14.31
C GLY A 440 3.21 19.46 -13.11
N ASN A 441 2.36 18.44 -13.17
CA ASN A 441 2.03 17.54 -12.05
C ASN A 441 3.12 16.51 -11.70
N GLY A 442 4.30 16.58 -12.32
CA GLY A 442 5.40 15.64 -12.09
C GLY A 442 5.23 14.28 -12.77
N LYS A 443 4.23 14.13 -13.67
CA LYS A 443 3.90 12.88 -14.37
C LYS A 443 4.12 12.99 -15.89
N GLY A 444 5.25 13.56 -16.31
CA GLY A 444 5.67 13.50 -17.73
C GLY A 444 6.02 12.08 -18.15
N HIS A 445 6.02 11.75 -19.45
CA HIS A 445 6.22 10.36 -19.92
C HIS A 445 7.53 9.69 -19.46
N GLU A 446 8.55 10.46 -19.03
CA GLU A 446 9.81 9.94 -18.49
C GLU A 446 9.87 9.92 -16.95
N TYR A 447 8.81 10.31 -16.24
CA TYR A 447 8.86 10.47 -14.78
C TYR A 447 9.26 9.19 -14.03
N LEU A 448 8.92 8.02 -14.58
CA LEU A 448 9.27 6.71 -14.01
C LEU A 448 10.74 6.29 -14.22
N LYS A 449 11.49 6.98 -15.07
CA LYS A 449 12.91 6.66 -15.35
C LYS A 449 13.87 7.17 -14.29
N TYR A 450 13.46 8.17 -13.50
CA TYR A 450 14.36 8.86 -12.56
C TYR A 450 13.89 8.72 -11.11
N LEU A 451 14.84 8.48 -10.21
CA LEU A 451 14.68 8.59 -8.76
C LEU A 451 15.71 9.62 -8.24
N PRO A 452 15.33 10.53 -7.32
CA PRO A 452 13.96 10.82 -6.90
C PRO A 452 13.07 11.32 -8.05
N ARG A 453 11.75 11.05 -7.96
CA ARG A 453 10.77 11.44 -9.00
C ARG A 453 10.73 12.97 -9.21
N PRO A 454 10.41 13.45 -10.42
CA PRO A 454 10.21 14.87 -10.68
C PRO A 454 9.18 15.48 -9.73
N ARG A 455 9.45 16.69 -9.25
CA ARG A 455 8.55 17.38 -8.34
C ARG A 455 7.27 17.82 -9.06
N ASP A 456 6.15 17.64 -8.39
CA ASP A 456 4.87 18.25 -8.75
C ASP A 456 4.96 19.79 -8.59
N LEU A 457 4.95 20.49 -9.72
CA LEU A 457 5.01 21.94 -9.83
C LEU A 457 3.70 22.62 -9.41
N THR A 458 2.61 21.85 -9.26
CA THR A 458 1.32 22.33 -8.73
C THR A 458 1.28 22.33 -7.19
N ASN A 459 2.35 21.85 -6.53
CA ASN A 459 2.42 21.76 -5.07
C ASN A 459 2.43 23.14 -4.40
N ARG A 460 1.22 23.67 -4.19
CA ARG A 460 0.97 25.01 -3.66
C ARG A 460 1.66 25.29 -2.33
N PRO A 461 1.52 24.46 -1.27
CA PRO A 461 2.16 24.75 0.00
C PRO A 461 3.69 24.80 -0.11
N TYR A 462 4.29 23.99 -0.98
CA TYR A 462 5.73 24.01 -1.22
C TYR A 462 6.16 25.30 -1.92
N PHE A 463 5.58 25.62 -3.08
CA PHE A 463 6.03 26.79 -3.84
C PHE A 463 5.72 28.11 -3.13
N LEU A 464 4.60 28.23 -2.41
CA LEU A 464 4.32 29.41 -1.59
C LEU A 464 5.39 29.68 -0.52
N SER A 465 6.10 28.65 -0.04
CA SER A 465 7.16 28.81 0.96
C SER A 465 8.52 29.20 0.38
N LEU A 466 8.68 29.19 -0.94
CA LEU A 466 9.93 29.52 -1.62
C LEU A 466 9.92 30.96 -2.14
N THR A 467 11.11 31.57 -2.24
CA THR A 467 11.30 32.82 -3.01
C THR A 467 11.46 32.51 -4.49
N ASP A 468 11.29 33.53 -5.35
CA ASP A 468 11.44 33.38 -6.80
C ASP A 468 12.89 33.00 -7.16
N GLU A 469 13.87 33.59 -6.48
CA GLU A 469 15.30 33.29 -6.63
C GLU A 469 15.57 31.82 -6.30
N ARG A 470 14.90 31.26 -5.28
CA ARG A 470 15.09 29.86 -4.90
C ARG A 470 14.56 28.89 -5.96
N ILE A 471 13.49 29.27 -6.66
CA ILE A 471 12.96 28.53 -7.81
C ILE A 471 13.93 28.67 -8.99
N ALA A 472 14.33 29.90 -9.33
CA ALA A 472 15.26 30.20 -10.41
C ALA A 472 16.60 29.45 -10.26
N LEU A 473 17.18 29.42 -9.05
CA LEU A 473 18.40 28.65 -8.75
C LEU A 473 18.26 27.17 -9.10
N SER A 474 17.10 26.59 -8.83
CA SER A 474 16.84 25.16 -9.08
C SER A 474 16.69 24.84 -10.57
N ILE A 475 16.20 25.80 -11.37
CA ILE A 475 16.11 25.67 -12.83
C ILE A 475 17.49 25.91 -13.45
N PHE A 476 18.12 27.03 -13.10
CA PHE A 476 19.37 27.48 -13.72
C PHE A 476 20.52 26.51 -13.45
N TYR A 477 20.73 26.11 -12.20
CA TYR A 477 21.81 25.20 -11.80
C TYR A 477 21.38 23.73 -11.70
N GLY A 478 20.12 23.42 -11.97
CA GLY A 478 19.56 22.10 -11.74
C GLY A 478 19.46 21.75 -10.26
N VAL A 479 19.17 20.48 -9.97
CA VAL A 479 19.11 19.97 -8.60
C VAL A 479 20.01 18.74 -8.50
N SER A 480 21.21 18.92 -7.95
CA SER A 480 22.19 17.85 -7.73
C SER A 480 21.58 16.67 -6.95
N GLY A 481 22.00 15.46 -7.32
CA GLY A 481 21.43 14.22 -6.79
C GLY A 481 20.04 13.87 -7.35
N THR A 482 19.62 14.48 -8.46
CA THR A 482 18.34 14.18 -9.14
C THR A 482 18.52 14.20 -10.66
N GLY A 483 17.49 13.78 -11.41
CA GLY A 483 17.48 13.89 -12.88
C GLY A 483 17.40 15.33 -13.42
N MET A 484 17.16 16.33 -12.56
CA MET A 484 17.03 17.73 -12.97
C MET A 484 18.41 18.35 -13.25
N ARG A 485 18.79 18.37 -14.53
CA ARG A 485 20.05 18.94 -15.03
C ARG A 485 20.05 20.48 -15.01
N PRO A 486 21.22 21.14 -15.04
CA PRO A 486 21.30 22.59 -15.20
C PRO A 486 20.79 23.07 -16.55
N PHE A 487 20.08 24.20 -16.57
CA PHE A 487 19.58 24.85 -17.79
C PHE A 487 20.31 26.16 -18.13
N ALA A 488 21.29 26.58 -17.33
CA ALA A 488 22.02 27.85 -17.52
C ALA A 488 22.53 28.11 -18.95
N SER A 489 22.94 27.07 -19.68
CA SER A 489 23.43 27.17 -21.05
C SER A 489 22.36 26.98 -22.14
N LYS A 490 21.10 26.75 -21.74
CA LYS A 490 20.00 26.36 -22.64
C LYS A 490 18.84 27.36 -22.68
N ILE A 491 18.75 28.26 -21.72
CA ILE A 491 17.64 29.20 -21.57
C ILE A 491 18.17 30.62 -21.35
N SER A 492 17.45 31.62 -21.86
CA SER A 492 17.74 33.03 -21.60
C SER A 492 17.25 33.44 -20.21
N SER A 493 17.65 34.64 -19.75
CA SER A 493 17.14 35.20 -18.49
C SER A 493 15.61 35.36 -18.54
N GLU A 494 15.07 35.84 -19.65
CA GLU A 494 13.63 35.99 -19.87
C GLU A 494 12.90 34.65 -19.74
N SER A 495 13.40 33.58 -20.37
CA SER A 495 12.82 32.24 -20.25
C SER A 495 12.87 31.73 -18.81
N LEU A 496 14.00 31.90 -18.11
CA LEU A 496 14.14 31.47 -16.71
C LEU A 496 13.08 32.11 -15.81
N TRP A 497 12.95 33.44 -15.86
CA TRP A 497 12.00 34.17 -15.01
C TRP A 497 10.55 33.98 -15.44
N SER A 498 10.29 33.77 -16.74
CA SER A 498 8.98 33.31 -17.23
C SER A 498 8.58 31.94 -16.65
N PHE A 499 9.51 30.98 -16.57
CA PHE A 499 9.23 29.68 -15.94
C PHE A 499 8.95 29.81 -14.44
N VAL A 500 9.65 30.71 -13.73
CA VAL A 500 9.33 30.99 -12.33
C VAL A 500 7.89 31.45 -12.19
N ASN A 501 7.45 32.40 -13.02
CA ASN A 501 6.07 32.88 -13.01
C ASN A 501 5.06 31.79 -13.38
N MET A 502 5.34 30.98 -14.41
CA MET A 502 4.51 29.83 -14.78
C MET A 502 4.35 28.86 -13.60
N ILE A 503 5.42 28.53 -12.88
CA ILE A 503 5.35 27.67 -11.68
C ILE A 503 4.49 28.32 -10.58
N ARG A 504 4.58 29.64 -10.39
CA ARG A 504 3.70 30.36 -9.45
C ARG A 504 2.23 30.21 -9.84
N GLU A 505 1.92 30.33 -11.12
CA GLU A 505 0.55 30.18 -11.63
C GLU A 505 0.02 28.75 -11.48
N LEU A 506 0.82 27.74 -11.86
CA LEU A 506 0.48 26.32 -11.67
C LEU A 506 0.22 25.99 -10.18
N SER A 507 0.96 26.63 -9.28
CA SER A 507 0.77 26.47 -7.82
C SER A 507 -0.42 27.28 -7.27
N LYS A 508 -1.08 28.11 -8.08
CA LYS A 508 -2.29 28.88 -7.69
C LYS A 508 -3.58 28.22 -8.12
N SER A 509 -3.61 27.55 -9.27
CA SER A 509 -4.76 26.73 -9.67
C SER A 509 -4.93 25.62 -8.63
N ASN A 510 -6.03 25.65 -7.88
CA ASN A 510 -6.48 24.47 -7.12
C ASN A 510 -6.48 23.30 -8.11
N GLY A 511 -5.98 22.13 -7.70
CA GLY A 511 -5.91 20.90 -8.51
C GLY A 511 -7.28 20.35 -8.91
N ASP A 512 -8.11 21.19 -9.51
CA ASP A 512 -9.40 20.90 -10.09
C ASP A 512 -9.13 20.36 -11.49
N THR A 513 -8.75 19.09 -11.55
CA THR A 513 -8.61 18.34 -12.81
C THR A 513 -9.98 18.01 -13.43
N SER A 514 -10.98 18.88 -13.25
CA SER A 514 -12.32 18.72 -13.83
C SER A 514 -12.52 19.47 -15.15
N LYS A 515 -11.51 20.18 -15.67
CA LYS A 515 -11.61 20.86 -16.97
C LYS A 515 -10.35 20.75 -17.81
N SER A 516 -10.26 19.66 -18.58
CA SER A 516 -9.72 19.66 -19.94
C SER A 516 -10.01 18.31 -20.60
N ASN A 517 -10.93 18.35 -21.57
CA ASN A 517 -11.42 17.34 -22.51
C ASN A 517 -10.73 15.97 -22.58
#